data_AF-A0A1G7NBE4-F1
#
_entry.id   AF-A0A1G7NBE4-F1
#
_cell.length_a   1.000
_cell.length_b   1.000
_cell.length_c   1.000
_cell.angle_alpha   90.00
_cell.angle_beta   90.00
_cell.angle_gamma   90.00
#
_symmetry.space_group_name_H-M   'P 1'
#
loop_
_entity.id
_entity.type
_entity.pdbx_description
1 polymer ?
#
loop_
_entity_poly.entity_id
_entity_poly.type
_entity_poly.pdbx_seq_one_letter_code
_entity_poly.pdbx_strand_id
1 'polypeptide(L)'
;MYLLKNSVIMLIVIVLSGMLARPAFSLIEPPNPSNKNRLMVQDVIIVDVKTGKLKPNQSVVIQGNQITAIRLTLMFLTMPM
;
A
#
# COMPACT_ATOMS: atom_id res chain seq x y z
N MET A 1 14.07 51.30 -9.65
CA MET A 1 14.17 50.09 -10.52
C MET A 1 14.94 48.91 -9.91
N TYR A 2 15.32 48.95 -8.62
CA TYR A 2 16.00 47.83 -7.94
C TYR A 2 15.05 46.95 -7.10
N LEU A 3 14.01 47.56 -6.52
CA LEU A 3 12.99 46.86 -5.72
C LEU A 3 12.18 45.85 -6.54
N LEU A 4 11.83 46.20 -7.78
CA LEU A 4 11.10 45.32 -8.69
C LEU A 4 11.93 44.09 -9.06
N LYS A 5 13.24 44.28 -9.26
CA LYS A 5 14.18 43.21 -9.64
C LYS A 5 14.36 42.19 -8.51
N ASN A 6 14.47 42.66 -7.27
CA ASN A 6 14.58 41.79 -6.09
C ASN A 6 13.28 41.03 -5.80
N SER A 7 12.12 41.66 -6.00
CA SER A 7 10.82 40.99 -5.82
C SER A 7 10.59 39.86 -6.82
N VAL A 8 10.98 40.06 -8.09
CA VAL A 8 10.89 39.03 -9.13
C VAL A 8 11.83 37.85 -8.83
N ILE A 9 13.05 38.11 -8.37
CA ILE A 9 14.00 37.06 -7.97
C ILE A 9 13.43 36.24 -6.80
N MET A 10 12.83 36.90 -5.82
CA MET A 10 12.24 36.23 -4.66
C MET A 10 11.07 35.31 -5.06
N LEU A 11 10.23 35.76 -6.00
CA LEU A 11 9.12 34.97 -6.55
C LEU A 11 9.62 33.69 -7.23
N ILE A 12 10.69 33.78 -8.03
CA ILE A 12 11.30 32.64 -8.72
C ILE A 12 11.79 31.58 -7.72
N VAL A 13 12.43 32.00 -6.63
CA VAL A 13 12.93 31.08 -5.58
C VAL A 13 11.78 30.33 -4.89
N ILE A 14 10.65 30.99 -4.63
CA ILE A 14 9.46 30.36 -4.03
C ILE A 14 8.87 29.31 -4.97
N VAL A 15 8.74 29.63 -6.25
CA VAL A 15 8.20 28.69 -7.26
C VAL A 15 9.12 27.47 -7.41
N LEU A 16 10.44 27.66 -7.49
CA LEU A 16 11.39 26.54 -7.55
C LEU A 16 11.32 25.66 -6.31
N SER A 17 11.23 26.25 -5.11
CA SER A 17 11.13 25.51 -3.85
C SER A 17 9.82 24.71 -3.77
N GLY A 18 8.71 25.28 -4.23
CA GLY A 18 7.41 24.60 -4.30
C GLY A 18 7.39 23.45 -5.32
N MET A 19 8.15 23.54 -6.41
CA MET A 19 8.28 22.45 -7.38
C MET A 19 9.11 21.29 -6.84
N LEU A 20 10.17 21.56 -6.07
CA LEU A 20 11.01 20.53 -5.44
C LEU A 20 10.33 19.82 -4.25
N ALA A 21 9.31 20.42 -3.64
CA ALA A 21 8.52 19.77 -2.59
C ALA A 21 7.64 18.64 -3.12
N ARG A 22 7.15 18.72 -4.37
CA ARG A 22 6.23 17.73 -4.97
C ARG A 22 6.83 16.32 -5.15
N PRO A 23 8.07 16.11 -5.64
CA PRO A 23 8.61 14.77 -5.83
C PRO A 23 8.84 14.02 -4.50
N ALA A 24 9.09 14.72 -3.39
CA ALA A 24 9.29 14.10 -2.09
C ALA A 24 8.03 13.39 -1.57
N PHE A 25 6.83 13.95 -1.80
CA PHE A 25 5.57 13.30 -1.40
C PHE A 25 5.31 12.00 -2.19
N SER A 26 5.74 11.92 -3.46
CA SER A 26 5.59 10.68 -4.25
C SER A 26 6.52 9.55 -3.81
N LEU A 27 7.61 9.87 -3.09
CA LEU A 27 8.52 8.89 -2.49
C LEU A 27 8.05 8.40 -1.12
N ILE A 28 7.13 9.14 -0.48
CA ILE A 28 6.56 8.82 0.84
C ILE A 28 5.25 8.05 0.68
N GLU A 29 4.53 8.24 -0.43
CA GLU A 29 3.35 7.44 -0.72
C GLU A 29 3.75 6.02 -1.15
N PRO A 30 3.29 4.97 -0.44
CA PRO A 30 3.52 3.61 -0.89
C PRO A 30 2.89 3.44 -2.28
N PRO A 31 3.56 2.75 -3.21
CA PRO A 31 3.05 2.57 -4.56
C PRO A 31 1.64 1.98 -4.50
N ASN A 32 0.68 2.69 -5.08
CA ASN A 32 -0.70 2.22 -5.21
C ASN A 32 -0.66 0.88 -5.94
N PRO A 33 -0.99 -0.24 -5.28
CA PRO A 33 -0.71 -1.54 -5.85
C PRO A 33 -1.66 -1.80 -7.02
N SER A 34 -1.11 -1.61 -8.22
CA SER A 34 -1.71 -2.09 -9.45
C SER A 34 -2.18 -3.54 -9.25
N ASN A 35 -3.38 -3.85 -9.75
CA ASN A 35 -4.02 -5.17 -9.65
C ASN A 35 -3.13 -6.36 -10.08
N LYS A 36 -1.98 -6.12 -10.70
CA LYS A 36 -0.95 -7.10 -11.04
C LYS A 36 -0.19 -7.68 -9.84
N ASN A 37 -0.13 -7.01 -8.69
CA ASN A 37 0.63 -7.47 -7.51
C ASN A 37 -0.26 -8.12 -6.44
N ARG A 38 -1.14 -9.04 -6.87
CA ARG A 38 -2.00 -9.81 -5.97
C ARG A 38 -1.38 -11.18 -5.70
N LEU A 39 -1.05 -11.44 -4.44
CA LEU A 39 -0.55 -12.72 -3.94
C LEU A 39 -1.62 -13.35 -3.04
N MET A 40 -1.93 -14.62 -3.26
CA MET A 40 -2.87 -15.38 -2.44
C MET A 40 -2.12 -16.54 -1.79
N VAL A 41 -2.06 -16.53 -0.46
CA VAL A 41 -1.53 -17.65 0.33
C VAL A 41 -2.72 -18.47 0.80
N GLN A 42 -2.67 -19.79 0.64
CA GLN A 42 -3.75 -20.71 0.98
C GLN A 42 -3.26 -21.72 2.03
N ASP A 43 -4.22 -22.36 2.70
CA ASP A 43 -3.99 -23.42 3.68
C ASP A 43 -3.06 -23.04 4.84
N VAL A 44 -3.20 -21.80 5.32
CA VAL A 44 -2.43 -21.29 6.47
C VAL A 44 -3.23 -21.33 7.77
N ILE A 45 -2.49 -21.42 8.88
CA ILE A 45 -3.02 -21.20 10.22
C ILE A 45 -2.74 -19.75 10.59
N ILE A 46 -3.79 -18.97 10.86
CA ILE A 46 -3.66 -17.58 11.31
C ILE A 46 -3.75 -17.53 12.83
N VAL A 47 -2.78 -16.86 13.45
CA VAL A 47 -2.77 -16.59 14.88
C VAL A 47 -3.41 -15.23 15.14
N ASP A 48 -4.52 -15.20 15.89
CA ASP A 48 -5.05 -13.94 16.40
C ASP A 48 -4.22 -13.50 17.61
N VAL A 49 -3.31 -12.55 17.38
CA VAL A 49 -2.39 -12.03 18.41
C VAL A 49 -3.10 -11.37 19.59
N LYS A 50 -4.36 -10.91 19.43
CA LYS A 50 -5.12 -10.31 20.54
C LYS A 50 -5.71 -11.36 21.47
N THR A 51 -6.14 -12.49 20.91
CA THR A 51 -6.89 -13.52 21.65
C THR A 51 -6.10 -14.82 21.87
N GLY A 52 -4.94 -14.97 21.22
CA GLY A 52 -4.15 -16.20 21.20
C GLY A 52 -4.79 -17.34 20.39
N LYS A 53 -5.94 -17.10 19.73
CA LYS A 53 -6.69 -18.15 19.03
C LYS A 53 -6.05 -18.48 17.68
N LEU A 54 -5.93 -19.77 17.40
CA LEU A 54 -5.49 -20.29 16.12
C LEU A 54 -6.69 -20.53 15.21
N LYS A 55 -6.65 -19.99 13.99
CA LYS A 55 -7.67 -20.20 12.96
C LYS A 55 -7.03 -20.96 11.79
N PRO A 56 -7.22 -22.29 11.71
CA PRO A 56 -6.70 -23.09 10.60
C PRO A 56 -7.50 -22.88 9.30
N ASN A 57 -6.98 -23.42 8.19
CA ASN A 57 -7.60 -23.44 6.87
C ASN A 57 -8.02 -22.04 6.39
N GLN A 58 -7.13 -21.08 6.54
CA GLN A 58 -7.35 -19.72 6.06
C GLN A 58 -6.60 -19.48 4.76
N SER A 59 -7.10 -18.52 4.00
CA SER A 59 -6.42 -17.93 2.87
C SER A 59 -6.29 -16.42 3.09
N VAL A 60 -5.11 -15.90 2.78
CA VAL A 60 -4.78 -14.48 2.91
C VAL A 60 -4.50 -13.91 1.52
N VAL A 61 -5.20 -12.84 1.18
CA VAL A 61 -4.97 -12.09 -0.06
C VAL A 61 -4.19 -10.83 0.28
N ILE A 62 -3.03 -10.70 -0.34
CA ILE A 62 -2.12 -9.57 -0.21
C ILE A 62 -2.09 -8.84 -1.55
N GLN A 63 -2.31 -7.52 -1.53
CA GLN A 63 -2.21 -6.67 -2.71
C GLN A 63 -1.21 -5.55 -2.42
N GLY A 64 -0.06 -5.60 -3.10
CA GLY A 64 1.07 -4.73 -2.76
C GLY A 64 1.58 -4.96 -1.35
N ASN A 65 1.45 -3.92 -0.50
CA ASN A 65 1.87 -3.94 0.90
C ASN A 65 0.68 -4.03 1.89
N GLN A 66 -0.50 -4.45 1.42
CA GLN A 66 -1.69 -4.54 2.27
C GLN A 66 -2.35 -5.91 2.18
N ILE A 67 -2.83 -6.40 3.32
CA ILE A 67 -3.73 -7.55 3.38
C ILE A 67 -5.13 -7.05 3.06
N THR A 68 -5.69 -7.49 1.93
CA THR A 68 -7.01 -7.05 1.46
C THR A 68 -8.14 -7.98 1.88
N ALA A 69 -7.86 -9.27 2.10
CA ALA A 69 -8.85 -10.20 2.59
C ALA A 69 -8.24 -11.39 3.33
N ILE A 70 -8.98 -11.91 4.30
CA ILE A 70 -8.76 -13.20 4.95
C ILE A 70 -10.04 -14.01 4.79
N ARG A 71 -9.94 -15.23 4.25
CA ARG A 71 -11.09 -16.10 3.95
C ARG A 71 -10.84 -17.51 4.47
N LEU A 72 -11.90 -18.24 4.80
CA LEU A 72 -11.82 -19.68 5.08
C LEU A 72 -11.60 -20.43 3.75
N THR A 73 -10.58 -21.28 3.68
CA THR A 73 -10.40 -22.23 2.58
C THR A 73 -11.42 -23.35 2.77
N LEU A 74 -12.47 -23.36 1.95
CA LEU A 74 -13.40 -24.47 1.86
C LEU A 74 -12.74 -25.57 1.02
N MET A 75 -12.30 -26.66 1.65
CA MET A 75 -12.00 -27.89 0.94
C MET A 75 -13.33 -28.43 0.38
N PHE A 76 -13.53 -28.34 -0.93
CA PHE A 76 -14.55 -29.13 -1.59
C PHE A 76 -14.14 -30.61 -1.45
N LEU A 77 -14.85 -31.33 -0.57
CA LEU A 77 -14.84 -32.79 -0.52
C LEU A 77 -15.33 -33.32 -1.87
N THR A 78 -14.41 -33.57 -2.80
CA THR A 78 -14.68 -34.43 -3.94
C THR A 78 -14.77 -35.87 -3.41
N MET A 79 -15.97 -36.32 -3.08
CA MET A 79 -16.25 -37.74 -2.88
C MET A 79 -16.21 -38.43 -4.25
N PRO A 80 -15.33 -39.42 -4.50
CA PRO A 80 -15.53 -40.33 -5.62
C PRO A 80 -16.72 -41.23 -5.30
N MET A 81 -17.73 -41.23 -6.18
CA MET A 81 -18.73 -42.31 -6.25
C MET A 81 -18.09 -43.57 -6.82
#